data_AF-A0A671LB52-F1
#
_entry.id   AF-A0A671LB52-F1
#
_cell.length_a   1.000
_cell.length_b   1.000
_cell.length_c   1.000
_cell.angle_alpha   90.00
_cell.angle_beta   90.00
_cell.angle_gamma   90.00
#
_symmetry.space_group_name_H-M   'P 1'
#
loop_
_entity.id
_entity.type
_entity.pdbx_description
1 polymer ?
#
loop_
_entity_poly.entity_id
_entity_poly.type
_entity_poly.pdbx_seq_one_letter_code
_entity_poly.pdbx_strand_id
1 'polypeptide(L)'
;SCHCNLFVLWKLLFQKVCVFFFIINHCTLHFCQDVHHGYGTEEIFYTDPSVLYISLHRYDNGSFFLGNGQPTRVGSDRGEGYNVNVAWSGGLSPPMGDAEYLAAFRTVVMPIAHEFSPDVVLVSAGFDAAEGHPEALGGYRVSAECFGFLTRKLMELAEGRVMLVLEGGSNPITLCDALQACVSALVGNEPEPLNEEELVRKPCVNAVESLKTVLHVQSENRSVSIVHVYFLWSF
;
A
#
# COMPACT_ATOMS: atom_id res chain seq x y z
N SER A 1 -30.44 13.65 6.03
CA SER A 1 -29.05 13.87 5.53
C SER A 1 -28.00 14.06 6.64
N CYS A 2 -28.22 13.61 7.89
CA CYS A 2 -27.25 13.79 9.00
C CYS A 2 -26.79 12.47 9.67
N HIS A 3 -27.23 11.31 9.18
CA HIS A 3 -26.88 10.02 9.79
C HIS A 3 -25.66 9.32 9.14
N CYS A 4 -25.31 9.64 7.88
CA CYS A 4 -24.12 9.05 7.25
C CYS A 4 -22.80 9.58 7.84
N ASN A 5 -22.74 10.85 8.26
CA ASN A 5 -21.49 11.43 8.79
C ASN A 5 -21.10 10.85 10.15
N LEU A 6 -22.06 10.46 11.00
CA LEU A 6 -21.75 9.89 12.31
C LEU A 6 -21.19 8.46 12.19
N PHE A 7 -21.67 7.69 11.21
CA PHE A 7 -21.20 6.31 10.98
C PHE A 7 -19.79 6.29 10.38
N VAL A 8 -19.46 7.21 9.48
CA VAL A 8 -18.10 7.38 8.94
C VAL A 8 -17.15 7.88 10.03
N LEU A 9 -17.56 8.86 10.85
CA LEU A 9 -16.77 9.31 11.99
C LEU A 9 -16.54 8.20 13.01
N TRP A 10 -17.54 7.33 13.23
CA TRP A 10 -17.45 6.22 14.18
C TRP A 10 -16.62 5.05 13.66
N LYS A 11 -16.69 4.71 12.37
CA LYS A 11 -15.73 3.81 11.71
C LYS A 11 -14.31 4.33 11.86
N LEU A 12 -14.08 5.60 11.51
CA LEU A 12 -12.78 6.25 11.68
C LEU A 12 -12.34 6.26 13.15
N LEU A 13 -13.24 6.51 14.11
CA LEU A 13 -12.89 6.50 15.54
C LEU A 13 -12.55 5.09 16.04
N PHE A 14 -13.30 4.07 15.65
CA PHE A 14 -13.12 2.70 16.13
C PHE A 14 -11.86 2.06 15.52
N GLN A 15 -11.62 2.32 14.24
CA GLN A 15 -10.40 1.94 13.53
C GLN A 15 -9.18 2.65 14.11
N LYS A 16 -9.29 3.96 14.39
CA LYS A 16 -8.26 4.72 15.12
C LYS A 16 -8.01 4.14 16.52
N VAL A 17 -9.04 3.76 17.28
CA VAL A 17 -8.86 3.21 18.64
C VAL A 17 -8.20 1.83 18.62
N CYS A 18 -8.61 0.92 17.73
CA CYS A 18 -7.97 -0.40 17.64
C CYS A 18 -6.51 -0.29 17.15
N VAL A 19 -6.24 0.54 16.14
CA VAL A 19 -4.89 0.80 15.63
C VAL A 19 -4.00 1.44 16.70
N PHE A 20 -4.52 2.39 17.47
CA PHE A 20 -3.77 3.05 18.54
C PHE A 20 -3.35 2.10 19.67
N PHE A 21 -4.18 1.11 20.01
CA PHE A 21 -3.83 0.13 21.07
C PHE A 21 -2.73 -0.84 20.66
N PHE A 22 -2.60 -1.19 19.37
CA PHE A 22 -1.54 -2.09 18.90
C PHE A 22 -0.19 -1.40 18.70
N ILE A 23 -0.17 -0.09 18.47
CA ILE A 23 1.06 0.65 18.13
C ILE A 23 1.87 1.02 19.38
N ILE A 24 1.23 1.17 20.54
CA ILE A 24 1.92 1.57 21.77
C ILE A 24 2.86 0.44 22.22
N ASN A 25 4.17 0.66 22.02
CA ASN A 25 5.32 -0.24 22.31
C ASN A 25 5.74 -1.23 21.21
N HIS A 26 5.25 -1.10 19.98
CA HIS A 26 5.63 -1.98 18.88
C HIS A 26 6.11 -1.21 17.65
N CYS A 27 7.21 -1.64 17.06
CA CYS A 27 7.61 -1.21 15.73
C CYS A 27 6.54 -1.70 14.73
N THR A 28 5.74 -0.81 14.19
CA THR A 28 4.57 -1.18 13.39
C THR A 28 4.76 -0.80 11.93
N LEU A 29 4.54 -1.74 11.01
CA LEU A 29 4.35 -1.42 9.60
C LEU A 29 2.87 -1.13 9.36
N HIS A 30 2.52 0.08 8.95
CA HIS A 30 1.19 0.40 8.45
C HIS A 30 1.24 0.49 6.92
N PHE A 31 0.77 -0.56 6.27
CA PHE A 31 0.69 -0.65 4.82
C PHE A 31 -0.72 -0.27 4.32
N CYS A 32 -0.81 0.58 3.30
CA CYS A 32 -2.07 0.97 2.68
C CYS A 32 -2.07 0.61 1.20
N GLN A 33 -3.02 -0.24 0.80
CA GLN A 33 -3.25 -0.63 -0.60
C GLN A 33 -4.52 -0.01 -1.19
N ASP A 34 -5.15 0.93 -0.46
CA ASP A 34 -6.24 1.73 -1.01
C ASP A 34 -5.72 2.60 -2.16
N VAL A 35 -6.48 2.69 -3.25
CA VAL A 35 -6.09 3.51 -4.40
C VAL A 35 -5.96 4.99 -4.05
N HIS A 36 -6.60 5.43 -2.96
CA HIS A 36 -6.49 6.77 -2.41
C HIS A 36 -5.40 6.85 -1.35
N HIS A 37 -4.70 7.98 -1.30
CA HIS A 37 -3.72 8.23 -0.24
C HIS A 37 -4.39 8.30 1.14
N GLY A 38 -3.87 7.52 2.09
CA GLY A 38 -4.30 7.53 3.48
C GLY A 38 -3.78 8.74 4.27
N TYR A 39 -4.12 9.96 3.85
CA TYR A 39 -3.64 11.22 4.43
C TYR A 39 -3.79 11.28 5.96
N GLY A 40 -4.92 10.81 6.48
CA GLY A 40 -5.17 10.82 7.92
C GLY A 40 -4.19 9.94 8.71
N THR A 41 -3.75 8.81 8.15
CA THR A 41 -2.76 7.93 8.77
C THR A 41 -1.36 8.53 8.69
N GLU A 42 -0.99 9.04 7.51
CA GLU A 42 0.29 9.71 7.28
C GLU A 42 0.52 10.82 8.31
N GLU A 43 -0.44 11.72 8.50
CA GLU A 43 -0.30 12.85 9.42
C GLU A 43 -0.17 12.42 10.89
N ILE A 44 -0.83 11.32 11.29
CA ILE A 44 -0.75 10.84 12.69
C ILE A 44 0.67 10.37 13.02
N PHE A 45 1.34 9.70 12.09
CA PHE A 45 2.65 9.07 12.31
C PHE A 45 3.81 9.83 11.68
N TYR A 46 3.58 11.00 11.07
CA TYR A 46 4.56 11.71 10.25
C TYR A 46 5.88 12.03 10.97
N THR A 47 5.85 12.12 12.30
CA THR A 47 7.03 12.40 13.16
C THR A 47 7.48 11.21 14.00
N ASP A 48 6.83 10.05 13.87
CA ASP A 48 7.01 8.89 14.73
C ASP A 48 7.80 7.77 14.03
N PRO A 49 9.08 7.52 14.40
CA PRO A 49 9.89 6.46 13.81
C PRO A 49 9.48 5.04 14.25
N SER A 50 8.59 4.89 15.23
CA SER A 50 8.09 3.57 15.64
C SER A 50 7.05 3.03 14.67
N VAL A 51 6.54 3.86 13.75
CA VAL A 51 5.61 3.45 12.70
C VAL A 51 6.18 3.76 11.34
N LEU A 52 6.36 2.71 10.52
CA LEU A 52 6.64 2.85 9.11
C LEU A 52 5.32 2.87 8.35
N TYR A 53 4.98 4.00 7.74
CA TYR A 53 3.83 4.10 6.84
C TYR A 53 4.26 3.90 5.39
N ILE A 54 3.59 3.00 4.68
CA ILE A 54 3.76 2.81 3.23
C ILE A 54 2.39 2.84 2.55
N SER A 55 2.23 3.66 1.53
CA SER A 55 0.99 3.72 0.74
C SER A 55 1.27 3.56 -0.75
N LEU A 56 0.51 2.68 -1.41
CA LEU A 56 0.43 2.58 -2.87
C LEU A 56 -0.87 3.22 -3.29
N HIS A 57 -0.81 4.34 -4.00
CA HIS A 57 -2.00 5.10 -4.35
C HIS A 57 -1.85 5.76 -5.71
N ARG A 58 -2.97 6.01 -6.37
CA ARG A 58 -3.03 6.85 -7.56
C ARG A 58 -2.82 8.29 -7.14
N TYR A 59 -1.87 8.96 -7.77
CA TYR A 59 -1.51 10.34 -7.46
C TYR A 59 -1.66 11.24 -8.68
N ASP A 60 -1.24 10.78 -9.86
CA ASP A 60 -1.29 11.53 -11.12
C ASP A 60 -0.78 12.98 -10.96
N ASN A 61 0.41 13.11 -10.36
CA ASN A 61 1.03 14.40 -10.07
C ASN A 61 0.14 15.37 -9.25
N GLY A 62 -0.67 14.82 -8.34
CA GLY A 62 -1.56 15.59 -7.45
C GLY A 62 -2.92 15.93 -8.08
N SER A 63 -3.20 15.42 -9.28
CA SER A 63 -4.50 15.64 -9.94
C SER A 63 -5.57 14.63 -9.53
N PHE A 64 -5.18 13.52 -8.90
CA PHE A 64 -6.13 12.54 -8.37
C PHE A 64 -6.48 12.83 -6.90
N PHE A 65 -7.75 12.57 -6.55
CA PHE A 65 -8.40 12.71 -5.24
C PHE A 65 -7.58 13.37 -4.10
N LEU A 66 -7.97 14.60 -3.72
CA LEU A 66 -7.33 15.44 -2.67
C LEU A 66 -5.86 15.83 -2.91
N GLY A 67 -5.14 15.22 -3.85
CA GLY A 67 -3.83 15.67 -4.34
C GLY A 67 -2.69 15.59 -3.34
N ASN A 68 -2.86 14.86 -2.23
CA ASN A 68 -1.82 14.63 -1.21
C ASN A 68 -1.01 13.36 -1.53
N GLY A 69 0.03 13.09 -0.73
CA GLY A 69 0.80 11.86 -0.83
C GLY A 69 1.94 11.91 -1.85
N GLN A 70 2.51 13.09 -2.14
CA GLN A 70 3.64 13.14 -3.07
C GLN A 70 4.84 12.30 -2.56
N PRO A 71 5.68 11.75 -3.46
CA PRO A 71 6.81 10.90 -3.08
C PRO A 71 7.81 11.58 -2.12
N THR A 72 7.94 12.90 -2.18
CA THR A 72 8.85 13.70 -1.35
C THR A 72 8.40 13.89 0.10
N ARG A 73 7.20 13.42 0.46
CA ARG A 73 6.74 13.41 1.85
C ARG A 73 7.28 12.17 2.56
N VAL A 74 8.44 12.34 3.19
CA VAL A 74 9.22 11.25 3.79
C VAL A 74 9.12 11.17 5.32
N GLY A 75 8.28 12.01 5.93
CA GLY A 75 8.21 12.21 7.37
C GLY A 75 8.93 13.49 7.79
N SER A 76 8.97 13.78 9.09
CA SER A 76 9.72 14.90 9.65
C SER A 76 10.26 14.58 11.05
N ASP A 77 11.18 15.42 11.53
CA ASP A 77 11.82 15.26 12.83
C ASP A 77 12.44 13.86 12.99
N ARG A 78 11.95 13.07 13.95
CA ARG A 78 12.43 11.72 14.19
C ARG A 78 11.84 10.69 13.23
N GLY A 79 10.74 11.01 12.56
CA GLY A 79 10.04 10.15 11.61
C GLY A 79 10.53 10.29 10.16
N GLU A 80 11.55 11.12 9.90
CA GLU A 80 12.14 11.23 8.57
C GLU A 80 12.67 9.87 8.07
N GLY A 81 12.26 9.46 6.87
CA GLY A 81 12.52 8.15 6.29
C GLY A 81 11.48 7.07 6.63
N TYR A 82 10.55 7.34 7.56
CA TYR A 82 9.51 6.38 8.00
C TYR A 82 8.15 6.60 7.31
N ASN A 83 8.08 7.49 6.34
CA ASN A 83 6.91 7.65 5.46
C ASN A 83 7.30 7.35 4.00
N VAL A 84 6.61 6.42 3.35
CA VAL A 84 6.90 6.00 1.97
C VAL A 84 5.64 6.06 1.11
N ASN A 85 5.60 7.05 0.22
CA ASN A 85 4.50 7.22 -0.72
C ASN A 85 4.87 6.66 -2.10
N VAL A 86 4.36 5.47 -2.44
CA VAL A 86 4.37 4.94 -3.81
C VAL A 86 3.24 5.58 -4.60
N ALA A 87 3.51 6.81 -5.04
CA ALA A 87 2.55 7.69 -5.67
C ALA A 87 2.52 7.48 -7.21
N TRP A 88 1.67 6.57 -7.67
CA TRP A 88 1.54 6.24 -9.09
C TRP A 88 1.12 7.45 -9.91
N SER A 89 1.92 7.80 -10.91
CA SER A 89 1.65 8.91 -11.82
C SER A 89 1.79 8.49 -13.27
N GLY A 90 1.08 9.19 -14.17
CA GLY A 90 1.02 8.88 -15.60
C GLY A 90 -0.38 8.54 -16.11
N GLY A 91 -1.41 8.66 -15.27
CA GLY A 91 -2.79 8.43 -15.63
C GLY A 91 -3.12 6.96 -15.83
N LEU A 92 -4.10 6.71 -16.70
CA LEU A 92 -4.66 5.38 -16.99
C LEU A 92 -4.24 4.88 -18.38
N SER A 93 -3.01 5.17 -18.81
CA SER A 93 -2.49 4.83 -20.14
C SER A 93 -1.10 4.19 -20.07
N PRO A 94 -1.00 2.87 -19.76
CA PRO A 94 -2.10 2.00 -19.32
C PRO A 94 -2.44 2.20 -17.83
N PRO A 95 -3.60 1.71 -17.35
CA PRO A 95 -3.87 1.59 -15.92
C PRO A 95 -2.84 0.70 -15.21
N MET A 96 -2.62 0.93 -13.92
CA MET A 96 -1.83 0.02 -13.10
C MET A 96 -2.62 -1.29 -12.85
N GLY A 97 -1.93 -2.42 -12.88
CA GLY A 97 -2.48 -3.74 -12.58
C GLY A 97 -1.51 -4.57 -11.74
N ASP A 98 -1.61 -5.89 -11.86
CA ASP A 98 -0.87 -6.82 -11.00
C ASP A 98 0.65 -6.67 -11.18
N ALA A 99 1.16 -6.65 -12.41
CA ALA A 99 2.60 -6.53 -12.64
C ALA A 99 3.22 -5.29 -11.97
N GLU A 100 2.48 -4.16 -11.93
CA GLU A 100 2.94 -2.93 -11.28
C GLU A 100 2.95 -3.05 -9.75
N TYR A 101 1.90 -3.63 -9.15
CA TYR A 101 1.82 -3.85 -7.71
C TYR A 101 2.86 -4.88 -7.25
N LEU A 102 3.04 -5.97 -7.99
CA LEU A 102 4.09 -6.97 -7.76
C LEU A 102 5.48 -6.34 -7.85
N ALA A 103 5.71 -5.47 -8.85
CA ALA A 103 6.96 -4.74 -8.98
C ALA A 103 7.20 -3.80 -7.78
N ALA A 104 6.18 -3.05 -7.34
CA ALA A 104 6.28 -2.20 -6.15
C ALA A 104 6.61 -3.00 -4.89
N PHE A 105 5.99 -4.16 -4.71
CA PHE A 105 6.30 -5.04 -3.58
C PHE A 105 7.73 -5.53 -3.61
N ARG A 106 8.20 -5.96 -4.78
CA ARG A 106 9.54 -6.49 -4.96
C ARG A 106 10.63 -5.43 -4.77
N THR A 107 10.40 -4.20 -5.23
CA THR A 107 11.47 -3.17 -5.29
C THR A 107 11.40 -2.15 -4.17
N VAL A 108 10.21 -1.87 -3.62
CA VAL A 108 10.00 -0.83 -2.59
C VAL A 108 9.49 -1.45 -1.29
N VAL A 109 8.29 -2.05 -1.30
CA VAL A 109 7.56 -2.39 -0.06
C VAL A 109 8.32 -3.42 0.76
N MET A 110 8.60 -4.61 0.20
CA MET A 110 9.21 -5.71 0.95
C MET A 110 10.65 -5.39 1.38
N PRO A 111 11.54 -4.83 0.53
CA PRO A 111 12.87 -4.44 0.97
C PRO A 111 12.87 -3.47 2.16
N ILE A 112 12.05 -2.41 2.07
CA ILE A 112 11.92 -1.41 3.12
C ILE A 112 11.30 -2.01 4.39
N ALA A 113 10.28 -2.84 4.25
CA ALA A 113 9.60 -3.48 5.37
C ALA A 113 10.50 -4.50 6.09
N HIS A 114 11.29 -5.29 5.36
CA HIS A 114 12.27 -6.21 5.95
C HIS A 114 13.35 -5.47 6.72
N GLU A 115 13.85 -4.35 6.18
CA GLU A 115 14.84 -3.51 6.86
C GLU A 115 14.27 -2.89 8.14
N PHE A 116 13.01 -2.43 8.10
CA PHE A 116 12.31 -1.91 9.27
C PHE A 116 12.04 -2.98 10.34
N SER A 117 11.89 -4.25 9.92
CA SER A 117 11.67 -5.40 10.80
C SER A 117 10.52 -5.19 11.80
N PRO A 118 9.27 -5.04 11.33
CA PRO A 118 8.12 -4.74 12.18
C PRO A 118 7.80 -5.88 13.15
N ASP A 119 7.32 -5.50 14.34
CA ASP A 119 6.71 -6.40 15.32
C ASP A 119 5.29 -6.81 14.90
N VAL A 120 4.55 -5.92 14.22
CA VAL A 120 3.17 -6.10 13.75
C VAL A 120 2.98 -5.41 12.40
N VAL A 121 2.17 -5.99 11.53
CA VAL A 121 1.73 -5.37 10.26
C VAL A 121 0.24 -5.04 10.32
N LEU A 122 -0.10 -3.77 10.11
CA LEU A 122 -1.46 -3.29 9.94
C LEU A 122 -1.68 -2.92 8.47
N VAL A 123 -2.77 -3.42 7.89
CA VAL A 123 -3.11 -3.19 6.50
C VAL A 123 -4.42 -2.41 6.40
N SER A 124 -4.36 -1.18 5.90
CA SER A 124 -5.53 -0.45 5.41
C SER A 124 -5.94 -1.06 4.08
N ALA A 125 -6.87 -2.01 4.14
CA ALA A 125 -7.27 -2.88 3.05
C ALA A 125 -8.42 -2.23 2.25
N GLY A 126 -8.08 -1.25 1.41
CA GLY A 126 -8.98 -0.73 0.38
C GLY A 126 -8.87 -1.55 -0.91
N PHE A 127 -9.99 -1.75 -1.60
CA PHE A 127 -10.05 -2.56 -2.82
C PHE A 127 -10.49 -1.76 -4.07
N ASP A 128 -10.46 -0.42 -4.00
CA ASP A 128 -10.82 0.47 -5.12
C ASP A 128 -9.78 0.48 -6.27
N ALA A 129 -8.59 -0.09 -6.04
CA ALA A 129 -7.58 -0.34 -7.09
C ALA A 129 -7.93 -1.57 -7.97
N ALA A 130 -8.92 -2.35 -7.54
CA ALA A 130 -9.31 -3.56 -8.24
C ALA A 130 -10.09 -3.27 -9.53
N GLU A 131 -10.10 -4.22 -10.46
CA GLU A 131 -10.87 -4.07 -11.70
C GLU A 131 -12.37 -3.85 -11.44
N GLY A 132 -13.00 -3.02 -12.28
CA GLY A 132 -14.43 -2.71 -12.20
C GLY A 132 -14.77 -1.41 -11.45
N HIS A 133 -13.78 -0.63 -11.02
CA HIS A 133 -13.97 0.72 -10.48
C HIS A 133 -13.85 1.78 -11.59
N PRO A 134 -14.79 2.75 -11.69
CA PRO A 134 -14.69 3.84 -12.65
C PRO A 134 -13.41 4.68 -12.50
N GLU A 135 -12.96 5.29 -13.59
CA GLU A 135 -11.73 6.13 -13.59
C GLU A 135 -11.75 7.28 -12.59
N ALA A 136 -12.94 7.78 -12.23
CA ALA A 136 -13.09 8.85 -11.23
C ALA A 136 -12.88 8.39 -9.78
N LEU A 137 -12.99 7.08 -9.51
CA LEU A 137 -12.86 6.49 -8.17
C LEU A 137 -11.60 5.63 -8.02
N GLY A 138 -11.09 5.07 -9.11
CA GLY A 138 -9.87 4.27 -9.10
C GLY A 138 -9.32 4.17 -10.51
N GLY A 139 -9.90 3.29 -11.33
CA GLY A 139 -9.52 3.10 -12.73
C GLY A 139 -8.36 2.13 -12.96
N TYR A 140 -7.87 1.47 -11.92
CA TYR A 140 -6.87 0.41 -11.99
C TYR A 140 -7.49 -0.96 -12.23
N ARG A 141 -6.63 -1.96 -12.43
CA ARG A 141 -7.00 -3.33 -12.81
C ARG A 141 -6.24 -4.37 -12.00
N VAL A 142 -6.15 -4.17 -10.69
CA VAL A 142 -5.55 -5.16 -9.79
C VAL A 142 -6.54 -6.31 -9.58
N SER A 143 -6.09 -7.55 -9.69
CA SER A 143 -6.91 -8.74 -9.50
C SER A 143 -7.13 -9.07 -8.02
N ALA A 144 -8.17 -9.84 -7.72
CA ALA A 144 -8.43 -10.34 -6.36
C ALA A 144 -7.29 -11.26 -5.88
N GLU A 145 -6.79 -12.10 -6.79
CA GLU A 145 -5.68 -13.03 -6.59
C GLU A 145 -4.41 -12.28 -6.22
N CYS A 146 -4.15 -11.12 -6.85
CA CYS A 146 -3.05 -10.24 -6.48
C CYS A 146 -3.15 -9.77 -5.03
N PHE A 147 -4.31 -9.26 -4.58
CA PHE A 147 -4.47 -8.87 -3.17
C PHE A 147 -4.21 -10.02 -2.18
N GLY A 148 -4.67 -11.24 -2.52
CA GLY A 148 -4.35 -12.45 -1.75
C GLY A 148 -2.85 -12.75 -1.72
N PHE A 149 -2.16 -12.64 -2.86
CA PHE A 149 -0.72 -12.82 -2.96
C PHE A 149 0.05 -11.76 -2.14
N LEU A 150 -0.31 -10.48 -2.26
CA LEU A 150 0.28 -9.38 -1.50
C LEU A 150 0.09 -9.59 0.02
N THR A 151 -1.08 -10.07 0.43
CA THR A 151 -1.37 -10.43 1.82
C THR A 151 -0.40 -11.50 2.32
N ARG A 152 -0.13 -12.56 1.54
CA ARG A 152 0.89 -13.55 1.92
C ARG A 152 2.27 -12.96 2.06
N LYS A 153 2.66 -12.06 1.15
CA LYS A 153 3.96 -11.40 1.25
C LYS A 153 4.11 -10.63 2.54
N LEU A 154 3.07 -9.93 2.98
CA LEU A 154 3.08 -9.27 4.29
C LEU A 154 3.12 -10.26 5.46
N MET A 155 2.55 -11.46 5.33
CA MET A 155 2.64 -12.51 6.35
C MET A 155 4.04 -13.12 6.51
N GLU A 156 4.97 -12.89 5.57
CA GLU A 156 6.39 -13.24 5.72
C GLU A 156 7.09 -12.32 6.75
N LEU A 157 6.46 -11.19 7.13
CA LEU A 157 6.94 -10.24 8.12
C LEU A 157 6.29 -10.50 9.50
N ALA A 158 6.89 -9.94 10.56
CA ALA A 158 6.30 -9.92 11.90
C ALA A 158 5.82 -11.30 12.42
N GLU A 159 6.46 -12.39 11.97
CA GLU A 159 6.04 -13.78 12.23
C GLU A 159 4.55 -14.04 11.92
N GLY A 160 4.03 -13.40 10.88
CA GLY A 160 2.63 -13.53 10.46
C GLY A 160 1.63 -12.72 11.30
N ARG A 161 2.08 -11.83 12.20
CA ARG A 161 1.20 -10.91 12.95
C ARG A 161 0.69 -9.79 12.04
N VAL A 162 -0.26 -10.14 11.17
CA VAL A 162 -0.86 -9.26 10.17
C VAL A 162 -2.34 -9.06 10.48
N MET A 163 -2.79 -7.80 10.50
CA MET A 163 -4.20 -7.44 10.63
C MET A 163 -4.65 -6.61 9.43
N LEU A 164 -5.69 -7.07 8.74
CA LEU A 164 -6.34 -6.31 7.66
C LEU A 164 -7.57 -5.58 8.21
N VAL A 165 -7.69 -4.30 7.89
CA VAL A 165 -8.86 -3.50 8.23
C VAL A 165 -9.44 -2.90 6.95
N LEU A 166 -10.68 -3.25 6.65
CA LEU A 166 -11.37 -2.86 5.42
C LEU A 166 -11.56 -1.32 5.35
N GLU A 167 -11.14 -0.72 4.24
CA GLU A 167 -11.29 0.71 3.92
C GLU A 167 -12.29 0.90 2.75
N GLY A 168 -11.80 1.34 1.58
CA GLY A 168 -12.55 1.46 0.33
C GLY A 168 -12.85 0.13 -0.36
N GLY A 169 -13.50 0.20 -1.53
CA GLY A 169 -14.00 -0.95 -2.29
C GLY A 169 -15.49 -0.79 -2.58
N SER A 170 -15.84 0.02 -3.58
CA SER A 170 -17.24 0.34 -3.89
C SER A 170 -17.94 -0.67 -4.79
N ASN A 171 -17.20 -1.48 -5.56
CA ASN A 171 -17.76 -2.57 -6.34
C ASN A 171 -17.97 -3.83 -5.46
N PRO A 172 -19.21 -4.27 -5.19
CA PRO A 172 -19.46 -5.38 -4.27
C PRO A 172 -18.90 -6.72 -4.74
N ILE A 173 -18.82 -6.94 -6.06
CA ILE A 173 -18.33 -8.21 -6.62
C ILE A 173 -16.82 -8.28 -6.36
N THR A 174 -16.08 -7.29 -6.86
CA THR A 174 -14.63 -7.26 -6.71
C THR A 174 -14.20 -7.16 -5.25
N LEU A 175 -14.97 -6.45 -4.41
CA LEU A 175 -14.75 -6.40 -2.96
C LEU A 175 -14.85 -7.80 -2.33
N CYS A 176 -15.90 -8.56 -2.64
CA CYS A 176 -16.08 -9.92 -2.12
C CYS A 176 -14.94 -10.85 -2.55
N ASP A 177 -14.57 -10.81 -3.83
CA ASP A 177 -13.50 -11.66 -4.38
C ASP A 177 -12.15 -11.33 -3.72
N ALA A 178 -11.80 -10.05 -3.61
CA ALA A 178 -10.55 -9.62 -2.99
C ALA A 178 -10.51 -9.92 -1.48
N LEU A 179 -11.62 -9.70 -0.76
CA LEU A 179 -11.74 -10.10 0.64
C LEU A 179 -11.58 -11.61 0.82
N GLN A 180 -12.21 -12.41 -0.03
CA GLN A 180 -12.08 -13.86 -0.01
C GLN A 180 -10.62 -14.28 -0.22
N ALA A 181 -9.93 -13.69 -1.21
CA ALA A 181 -8.52 -13.99 -1.47
C ALA A 181 -7.61 -13.62 -0.28
N CYS A 182 -7.80 -12.43 0.31
CA CYS A 182 -7.07 -11.98 1.49
C CYS A 182 -7.32 -12.89 2.71
N VAL A 183 -8.57 -13.22 3.02
CA VAL A 183 -8.92 -14.09 4.15
C VAL A 183 -8.39 -15.50 3.93
N SER A 184 -8.49 -16.03 2.70
CA SER A 184 -7.92 -17.34 2.34
C SER A 184 -6.40 -17.39 2.58
N ALA A 185 -5.68 -16.31 2.24
CA ALA A 185 -4.26 -16.17 2.55
C ALA A 185 -4.00 -16.15 4.07
N LEU A 186 -4.75 -15.35 4.83
CA LEU A 186 -4.59 -15.24 6.29
C LEU A 186 -4.79 -16.57 7.04
N VAL A 187 -5.72 -17.41 6.57
CA VAL A 187 -5.96 -18.73 7.18
C VAL A 187 -5.00 -19.82 6.68
N GLY A 188 -4.08 -19.48 5.76
CA GLY A 188 -3.03 -20.39 5.30
C GLY A 188 -3.45 -21.38 4.22
N ASN A 189 -4.56 -21.16 3.52
CA ASN A 189 -4.92 -21.97 2.35
C ASN A 189 -3.88 -21.81 1.23
N GLU A 190 -3.90 -22.63 0.18
CA GLU A 190 -3.09 -22.38 -1.01
C GLU A 190 -3.67 -21.20 -1.83
N PRO A 191 -2.84 -20.37 -2.49
CA PRO A 191 -3.33 -19.21 -3.21
C PRO A 191 -3.84 -19.68 -4.57
N GLU A 192 -4.91 -19.04 -5.03
CA GLU A 192 -5.20 -19.09 -6.45
C GLU A 192 -3.98 -18.54 -7.22
N PRO A 193 -3.55 -19.21 -8.30
CA PRO A 193 -2.39 -18.78 -9.05
C PRO A 193 -2.68 -17.43 -9.71
N LEU A 194 -1.69 -16.53 -9.67
CA LEU A 194 -1.74 -15.30 -10.44
C LEU A 194 -1.74 -15.61 -11.93
N ASN A 195 -2.38 -14.74 -12.72
CA ASN A 195 -2.37 -14.87 -14.18
C ASN A 195 -0.92 -14.90 -14.71
N GLU A 196 -0.57 -15.94 -15.46
CA GLU A 196 0.77 -16.12 -16.02
C GLU A 196 1.19 -14.93 -16.89
N GLU A 197 0.25 -14.32 -17.61
CA GLU A 197 0.51 -13.13 -18.43
C GLU A 197 1.00 -11.96 -17.56
N GLU A 198 0.37 -11.73 -16.40
CA GLU A 198 0.76 -10.66 -15.47
C GLU A 198 2.10 -10.96 -14.77
N LEU A 199 2.42 -12.24 -14.53
CA LEU A 199 3.70 -12.64 -13.94
C LEU A 199 4.90 -12.37 -14.86
N VAL A 200 4.73 -12.51 -16.17
CA VAL A 200 5.79 -12.26 -17.16
C VAL A 200 5.76 -10.85 -17.74
N ARG A 201 4.64 -10.14 -17.60
CA ARG A 201 4.48 -8.77 -18.09
C ARG A 201 5.41 -7.84 -17.31
N LYS A 202 6.16 -7.01 -18.05
CA LYS A 202 6.94 -5.94 -17.43
C LYS A 202 6.00 -4.83 -16.94
N PRO A 203 6.28 -4.21 -15.78
CA PRO A 203 5.53 -3.04 -15.34
C PRO A 203 5.62 -1.93 -16.40
N CYS A 204 4.54 -1.18 -16.58
CA CYS A 204 4.47 -0.11 -17.57
C CYS A 204 5.48 1.02 -17.27
N VAL A 205 5.80 1.84 -18.27
CA VAL A 205 6.85 2.87 -18.13
C VAL A 205 6.53 3.86 -17.01
N ASN A 206 5.26 4.25 -16.88
CA ASN A 206 4.77 5.16 -15.84
C ASN A 206 5.00 4.60 -14.44
N ALA A 207 4.76 3.29 -14.26
CA ALA A 207 5.02 2.61 -13.00
C ALA A 207 6.52 2.54 -12.71
N VAL A 208 7.35 2.20 -13.70
CA VAL A 208 8.81 2.17 -13.54
C VAL A 208 9.35 3.55 -13.15
N GLU A 209 8.87 4.62 -13.77
CA GLU A 209 9.26 6.00 -13.43
C GLU A 209 8.81 6.41 -12.03
N SER A 210 7.56 6.07 -11.66
CA SER A 210 7.05 6.28 -10.30
C SER A 210 7.92 5.57 -9.27
N LEU A 211 8.22 4.28 -9.48
CA LEU A 211 9.06 3.49 -8.59
C LEU A 211 10.48 4.06 -8.49
N LYS A 212 11.12 4.42 -9.61
CA LYS A 212 12.45 5.06 -9.62
C LYS A 212 12.46 6.36 -8.81
N THR A 213 11.40 7.15 -8.90
CA THR A 213 11.27 8.40 -8.14
C THR A 213 11.23 8.14 -6.64
N VAL A 214 10.35 7.22 -6.20
CA VAL A 214 10.22 6.83 -4.78
C VAL A 214 11.56 6.33 -4.25
N LEU A 215 12.17 5.43 -5.01
CA LEU A 215 13.45 4.82 -4.72
C LEU A 215 14.57 5.87 -4.57
N HIS A 216 14.66 6.83 -5.49
CA HIS A 216 15.61 7.93 -5.40
C HIS A 216 15.40 8.77 -4.14
N VAL A 217 14.15 9.21 -3.89
CA VAL A 217 13.81 10.00 -2.70
C VAL A 217 14.15 9.24 -1.40
N GLN A 218 13.79 7.97 -1.30
CA GLN A 218 14.06 7.18 -0.10
C GLN A 218 15.56 6.90 0.10
N SER A 219 16.35 6.83 -0.98
CA SER A 219 17.80 6.65 -0.89
C SER A 219 18.53 7.86 -0.29
N GLU A 220 17.96 9.06 -0.41
CA GLU A 220 18.54 10.29 0.14
C GLU A 220 18.15 10.53 1.60
N ASN A 221 16.97 10.06 2.01
CA ASN A 221 16.34 10.41 3.28
C ASN A 221 16.33 9.28 4.31
N ARG A 222 16.93 8.13 4.01
CA ARG A 222 17.13 7.04 4.97
C ARG A 222 18.60 6.91 5.36
N SER A 223 18.84 6.77 6.66
CA SER A 223 20.17 6.51 7.22
C SER A 223 20.73 5.12 6.88
N VAL A 224 19.97 4.29 6.16
CA VAL A 224 20.19 2.85 6.02
C VAL A 224 20.18 2.44 4.54
N SER A 225 20.96 1.41 4.23
CA SER A 225 21.53 1.04 2.93
C SER A 225 20.54 0.51 1.88
N ILE A 226 19.57 1.32 1.45
CA ILE A 226 18.76 1.05 0.25
C ILE A 226 19.63 1.02 -1.03
N VAL A 227 20.83 1.61 -0.97
CA VAL A 227 21.75 1.81 -2.11
C VAL A 227 22.26 0.50 -2.76
N HIS A 228 22.21 -0.66 -2.10
CA HIS A 228 22.82 -1.88 -2.67
C HIS A 228 21.92 -2.72 -3.59
N VAL A 229 20.62 -2.45 -3.70
CA VAL A 229 19.74 -3.27 -4.56
C VAL A 229 19.66 -2.73 -6.01
N TYR A 230 20.13 -1.50 -6.25
CA TYR A 230 19.89 -0.79 -7.52
C TYR A 230 20.64 -1.28 -8.75
N PHE A 231 21.68 -2.10 -8.60
CA PHE A 231 22.60 -2.34 -9.71
C PHE A 231 22.55 -3.72 -10.36
N LEU A 232 21.70 -4.65 -9.91
CA LEU A 232 21.80 -6.04 -10.40
C LEU A 232 20.62 -6.57 -11.22
N TRP A 233 19.49 -5.88 -11.32
CA TRP A 233 18.34 -6.41 -12.07
C TRP A 233 17.73 -5.35 -12.96
N SER A 234 18.24 -5.29 -14.19
CA SER A 234 17.59 -4.62 -15.32
C SER A 234 16.16 -5.14 -15.47
N PHE A 235 15.20 -4.21 -15.54
CA PHE A 235 13.80 -4.47 -15.86
C PHE A 235 13.61 -5.23 -17.17
#